data_AF-A0A2M6Y6V1-F1
#
_entry.id   AF-A0A2M6Y6V1-F1
#
_cell.length_a   1.000
_cell.length_b   1.000
_cell.length_c   1.000
_cell.angle_alpha   90.00
_cell.angle_beta   90.00
_cell.angle_gamma   90.00
#
_symmetry.space_group_name_H-M   'P 1'
#
loop_
_entity.id
_entity.type
_entity.pdbx_description
1 polymer ?
#
loop_
_entity_poly.entity_id
_entity_poly.type
_entity_poly.pdbx_seq_one_letter_code
_entity_poly.pdbx_strand_id
1 'polypeptide(L)'
;MPRGTRPRYAREKFQQKLFGSGGSMARPTSGTDKKLKDAGRRLLEEKGITGLAVREVCRLAGVNTGMFHYYFGSRDEFLRAVLKDIYSEFMLNFKAGVSVAGTPRARLKNALVEIGRFALGIRNAAPMVFSDISLGNKEAFAFVKGNFTEHIKYIVELLGECRPASAVSGSSLPFLVAAVVPVMIFPVLMGGVMERNGVKELLGLPLEKIREEIFSEAGIAERAEIALRGIGL
;
A
#
# COMPACT_ATOMS: atom_id res chain seq x y z
N MET A 1 51.55 -19.33 -42.79
CA MET A 1 50.13 -18.91 -42.77
C MET A 1 49.57 -19.01 -44.19
N PRO A 2 48.25 -19.13 -44.43
CA PRO A 2 47.11 -19.33 -43.49
C PRO A 2 46.16 -20.48 -43.94
N ARG A 3 45.76 -21.45 -43.11
CA ARG A 3 44.62 -21.48 -42.14
C ARG A 3 43.31 -20.84 -42.63
N GLY A 4 42.40 -21.71 -43.04
CA GLY A 4 41.04 -21.42 -43.49
C GLY A 4 40.16 -20.79 -42.42
N THR A 5 39.54 -19.69 -42.80
CA THR A 5 38.56 -18.90 -42.06
C THR A 5 37.20 -19.60 -42.06
N ARG A 6 36.70 -19.98 -40.87
CA ARG A 6 35.30 -20.39 -40.71
C ARG A 6 34.39 -19.20 -41.07
N PRO A 7 33.28 -19.40 -41.80
CA PRO A 7 32.47 -18.31 -42.33
C PRO A 7 31.77 -17.52 -41.21
N ARG A 8 31.86 -16.18 -41.31
CA ARG A 8 31.24 -15.15 -40.45
C ARG A 8 29.77 -15.43 -40.05
N TYR A 9 29.06 -16.16 -40.91
CA TYR A 9 27.62 -16.44 -40.80
C TYR A 9 27.20 -17.22 -39.54
N ALA A 10 28.07 -18.06 -38.98
CA ALA A 10 27.74 -18.84 -37.77
C ALA A 10 27.89 -18.05 -36.45
N ARG A 11 28.69 -16.97 -36.44
CA ARG A 11 28.85 -16.09 -35.26
C ARG A 11 27.71 -15.08 -35.14
N GLU A 12 27.17 -14.60 -36.27
CA GLU A 12 26.08 -13.62 -36.30
C GLU A 12 24.75 -14.18 -35.76
N LYS A 13 24.40 -15.44 -36.09
CA LYS A 13 23.20 -16.10 -35.52
C LYS A 13 23.32 -16.43 -34.03
N PHE A 14 24.53 -16.55 -33.48
CA PHE A 14 24.73 -16.81 -32.05
C PHE A 14 24.73 -15.52 -31.22
N GLN A 15 25.19 -14.39 -31.79
CA GLN A 15 25.14 -13.07 -31.13
C GLN A 15 23.76 -12.40 -31.20
N GLN A 16 22.97 -12.65 -32.24
CA GLN A 16 21.59 -12.13 -32.36
C GLN A 16 20.61 -12.78 -31.36
N LYS A 17 20.94 -13.98 -30.84
CA LYS A 17 20.15 -14.67 -29.79
C LYS A 17 20.50 -14.22 -28.36
N LEU A 18 21.64 -13.54 -28.18
CA LEU A 18 22.11 -13.04 -26.88
C LEU A 18 21.82 -11.54 -26.67
N PHE A 19 21.63 -10.75 -27.73
CA PHE A 19 21.41 -9.29 -27.66
C PHE A 19 20.27 -8.77 -28.56
N GLY A 20 19.19 -9.55 -28.71
CA GLY A 20 17.99 -9.15 -29.44
C GLY A 20 17.04 -8.31 -28.59
N SER A 21 17.10 -6.98 -28.79
CA SER A 21 16.06 -5.98 -28.53
C SER A 21 15.35 -6.06 -27.16
N GLY A 22 15.98 -5.49 -26.14
CA GLY A 22 15.30 -4.97 -24.95
C GLY A 22 14.43 -3.74 -25.26
N GLY A 23 13.60 -3.83 -26.30
CA GLY A 23 12.46 -2.95 -26.42
C GLY A 23 11.55 -3.28 -25.25
N SER A 24 11.35 -2.30 -24.36
CA SER A 24 10.18 -2.27 -23.48
C SER A 24 8.94 -2.36 -24.36
N MET A 25 8.53 -3.59 -24.70
CA MET A 25 7.19 -3.88 -25.16
C MET A 25 6.29 -3.41 -24.02
N ALA A 26 5.74 -2.21 -24.15
CA ALA A 26 4.58 -1.79 -23.40
C ALA A 26 3.57 -2.94 -23.55
N ARG A 27 3.40 -3.68 -22.44
CA ARG A 27 2.56 -4.88 -22.40
C ARG A 27 1.20 -4.52 -23.00
N PRO A 28 0.70 -5.28 -23.99
CA PRO A 28 -0.70 -5.15 -24.38
C PRO A 28 -1.55 -5.47 -23.14
N THR A 29 -2.21 -4.46 -22.59
CA THR A 29 -3.18 -4.61 -21.51
C THR A 29 -4.39 -5.34 -22.08
N SER A 30 -4.31 -6.67 -22.13
CA SER A 30 -5.40 -7.55 -22.57
C SER A 30 -6.69 -7.42 -21.72
N GLY A 31 -6.73 -6.51 -20.75
CA GLY A 31 -7.76 -6.39 -19.72
C GLY A 31 -7.75 -7.55 -18.71
N THR A 32 -7.11 -8.68 -19.03
CA THR A 32 -7.04 -9.86 -18.17
C THR A 32 -6.21 -9.61 -16.92
N ASP A 33 -5.09 -8.91 -17.05
CA ASP A 33 -4.27 -8.48 -15.92
C ASP A 33 -5.08 -7.59 -14.96
N LYS A 34 -5.88 -6.67 -15.50
CA LYS A 34 -6.79 -5.83 -14.71
C LYS A 34 -7.87 -6.66 -14.02
N LYS A 35 -8.58 -7.54 -14.73
CA LYS A 35 -9.61 -8.42 -14.15
C LYS A 35 -9.05 -9.27 -13.00
N LEU A 36 -7.86 -9.83 -13.18
CA LEU A 36 -7.16 -10.60 -12.15
C LEU A 36 -6.85 -9.71 -10.94
N LYS A 37 -6.29 -8.51 -11.14
CA LYS A 37 -5.99 -7.58 -10.03
C LYS A 37 -7.24 -7.10 -9.30
N ASP A 38 -8.33 -6.82 -10.01
CA ASP A 38 -9.62 -6.44 -9.42
C ASP A 38 -10.20 -7.57 -8.57
N ALA A 39 -10.14 -8.81 -9.06
CA ALA A 39 -10.50 -10.00 -8.28
C ALA A 39 -9.61 -10.19 -7.04
N GLY A 40 -8.30 -9.97 -7.19
CA GLY A 40 -7.34 -10.01 -6.08
C GLY A 40 -7.64 -8.97 -5.01
N ARG A 41 -7.92 -7.72 -5.41
CA ARG A 41 -8.29 -6.63 -4.51
C ARG A 41 -9.53 -7.00 -3.69
N ARG A 42 -10.58 -7.48 -4.34
CA ARG A 42 -11.80 -7.92 -3.64
C ARG A 42 -11.51 -9.02 -2.61
N LEU A 43 -10.69 -10.00 -2.96
CA LEU A 43 -10.32 -11.06 -2.03
C LEU A 43 -9.45 -10.55 -0.87
N LEU A 44 -8.58 -9.57 -1.10
CA LEU A 44 -7.81 -8.93 0.00
C LEU A 44 -8.73 -8.16 0.94
N GLU A 45 -9.72 -7.45 0.40
CA GLU A 45 -10.70 -6.70 1.19
C GLU A 45 -11.63 -7.63 1.97
N GLU A 46 -12.04 -8.77 1.41
CA GLU A 46 -12.97 -9.70 2.05
C GLU A 46 -12.27 -10.68 3.01
N LYS A 47 -11.12 -11.25 2.60
CA LYS A 47 -10.50 -12.40 3.26
C LYS A 47 -9.03 -12.17 3.68
N GLY A 48 -8.47 -11.01 3.34
CA GLY A 48 -7.08 -10.69 3.62
C GLY A 48 -6.07 -11.50 2.80
N ILE A 49 -4.80 -11.36 3.15
CA ILE A 49 -3.68 -11.98 2.41
C ILE A 49 -3.77 -13.51 2.46
N THR A 50 -4.01 -14.09 3.64
CA THR A 50 -4.05 -15.55 3.83
C THR A 50 -5.20 -16.20 3.06
N GLY A 51 -6.34 -15.52 2.93
CA GLY A 51 -7.49 -15.97 2.16
C GLY A 51 -7.35 -15.83 0.64
N LEU A 52 -6.30 -15.18 0.13
CA LEU A 52 -6.10 -14.99 -1.30
C LEU A 52 -5.57 -16.28 -1.95
N ALA A 53 -6.46 -16.99 -2.64
CA ALA A 53 -6.14 -18.21 -3.38
C ALA A 53 -6.15 -17.97 -4.90
N VAL A 54 -5.08 -18.37 -5.62
CA VAL A 54 -4.94 -18.19 -7.08
C VAL A 54 -6.13 -18.73 -7.86
N ARG A 55 -6.63 -19.91 -7.49
CA ARG A 55 -7.81 -20.53 -8.15
C ARG A 55 -9.06 -19.68 -7.99
N GLU A 56 -9.24 -19.06 -6.82
CA GLU A 56 -10.40 -18.21 -6.55
C GLU A 56 -10.29 -16.88 -7.30
N VAL A 57 -9.08 -16.29 -7.35
CA VAL A 57 -8.79 -15.11 -8.18
C VAL A 57 -9.16 -15.38 -9.64
N CYS A 58 -8.70 -16.50 -10.19
CA CYS A 58 -8.97 -16.90 -11.57
C CYS A 58 -10.47 -17.08 -11.83
N ARG A 59 -11.17 -17.75 -10.91
CA ARG A 59 -12.62 -17.96 -10.96
C ARG A 59 -13.38 -16.63 -10.97
N LEU A 60 -13.04 -15.71 -10.07
CA LEU A 60 -13.67 -14.39 -9.99
C LEU A 60 -13.37 -13.53 -11.22
N ALA A 61 -12.17 -13.63 -11.78
CA ALA A 61 -11.77 -12.92 -12.98
C ALA A 61 -12.30 -13.55 -14.28
N GLY A 62 -12.90 -14.75 -14.21
CA GLY A 62 -13.42 -15.48 -15.36
C GLY A 62 -12.32 -15.98 -16.31
N VAL A 63 -11.16 -16.37 -15.77
CA VAL A 63 -10.01 -16.84 -16.56
C VAL A 63 -9.46 -18.16 -16.04
N ASN A 64 -8.70 -18.87 -16.89
CA ASN A 64 -8.03 -20.10 -16.47
C ASN A 64 -6.73 -19.81 -15.68
N THR A 65 -6.26 -20.78 -14.90
CA THR A 65 -5.04 -20.66 -14.06
C THR A 65 -3.77 -20.44 -14.88
N GLY A 66 -3.71 -20.94 -16.12
CA GLY A 66 -2.58 -20.72 -17.02
C GLY A 66 -2.38 -19.23 -17.33
N MET A 67 -3.47 -18.49 -17.51
CA MET A 67 -3.43 -17.04 -17.72
C MET A 67 -2.88 -16.30 -16.50
N PHE A 68 -3.20 -16.75 -15.28
CA PHE A 68 -2.63 -16.15 -14.08
C PHE A 68 -1.11 -16.25 -14.05
N HIS A 69 -0.57 -17.45 -14.26
CA HIS A 69 0.88 -17.67 -14.25
C HIS A 69 1.56 -16.95 -15.42
N TYR A 70 0.89 -16.83 -16.57
CA TYR A 70 1.36 -16.03 -17.68
C TYR A 70 1.52 -14.53 -17.33
N TYR A 71 0.55 -13.93 -16.64
CA TYR A 71 0.60 -12.51 -16.29
C TYR A 71 1.47 -12.19 -15.08
N PHE A 72 1.42 -13.02 -14.04
CA PHE A 72 1.98 -12.69 -12.74
C PHE A 72 3.08 -13.62 -12.27
N GLY A 73 3.29 -14.78 -12.91
CA GLY A 73 4.28 -15.77 -12.49
C GLY A 73 3.87 -16.51 -11.22
N SER A 74 3.83 -15.81 -10.09
CA SER A 74 3.55 -16.35 -8.75
C SER A 74 2.43 -15.59 -8.02
N ARG A 75 1.90 -16.22 -6.96
CA ARG A 75 0.93 -15.59 -6.05
C ARG A 75 1.53 -14.35 -5.38
N ASP A 76 2.81 -14.39 -5.04
CA ASP A 76 3.45 -13.31 -4.30
C ASP A 76 3.75 -12.10 -5.21
N GLU A 77 4.17 -12.33 -6.45
CA GLU A 77 4.28 -11.27 -7.46
C GLU A 77 2.93 -10.64 -7.79
N PHE A 78 1.87 -11.46 -7.88
CA PHE A 78 0.50 -10.96 -8.01
C PHE A 78 0.09 -10.10 -6.82
N LEU A 79 0.33 -10.58 -5.59
CA LEU A 79 0.00 -9.82 -4.37
C LEU A 79 0.74 -8.47 -4.34
N ARG A 80 2.04 -8.46 -4.67
CA ARG A 80 2.84 -7.23 -4.78
C ARG A 80 2.24 -6.28 -5.82
N ALA A 81 1.78 -6.80 -6.97
CA ALA A 81 1.14 -6.00 -8.01
C ALA A 81 -0.19 -5.40 -7.54
N VAL A 82 -1.06 -6.17 -6.89
CA VAL A 82 -2.34 -5.69 -6.35
C VAL A 82 -2.12 -4.63 -5.27
N LEU A 83 -1.23 -4.88 -4.31
CA LEU A 83 -0.92 -3.93 -3.24
C LEU A 83 -0.31 -2.62 -3.80
N LYS A 84 0.51 -2.71 -4.85
CA LYS A 84 1.07 -1.54 -5.54
C LYS A 84 -0.02 -0.70 -6.23
N ASP A 85 -1.01 -1.34 -6.86
CA ASP A 85 -2.14 -0.64 -7.47
C ASP A 85 -2.99 0.07 -6.42
N ILE A 86 -3.30 -0.61 -5.31
CA ILE A 86 -4.02 -0.01 -4.16
C ILE A 86 -3.26 1.23 -3.65
N TYR A 87 -1.94 1.12 -3.46
CA TYR A 87 -1.14 2.25 -3.01
C TYR A 87 -1.10 3.40 -4.03
N SER A 88 -1.01 3.08 -5.32
CA SER A 88 -0.98 4.08 -6.39
C SER A 88 -2.27 4.90 -6.43
N GLU A 89 -3.42 4.23 -6.26
CA GLU A 89 -4.73 4.87 -6.13
C GLU A 89 -4.80 5.75 -4.88
N PHE A 90 -4.32 5.26 -3.74
CA PHE A 90 -4.18 6.07 -2.54
C PHE A 90 -3.33 7.32 -2.79
N MET A 91 -2.17 7.20 -3.43
CA MET A 91 -1.31 8.36 -3.70
C MET A 91 -1.96 9.40 -4.61
N LEU A 92 -2.84 8.99 -5.53
CA LEU A 92 -3.62 9.92 -6.34
C LEU A 92 -4.59 10.75 -5.47
N ASN A 93 -5.37 10.07 -4.63
CA ASN A 93 -6.32 10.73 -3.72
C ASN A 93 -5.61 11.60 -2.68
N PHE A 94 -4.53 11.06 -2.11
CA PHE A 94 -3.68 11.75 -1.14
C PHE A 94 -3.11 13.05 -1.71
N LYS A 95 -2.51 13.00 -2.90
CA LYS A 95 -1.94 14.18 -3.57
C LYS A 95 -2.99 15.23 -3.88
N ALA A 96 -4.17 14.81 -4.33
CA ALA A 96 -5.30 15.70 -4.57
C ALA A 96 -5.72 16.40 -3.26
N GLY A 97 -5.87 15.65 -2.16
CA GLY A 97 -6.27 16.17 -0.85
C GLY A 97 -5.27 17.16 -0.23
N VAL A 98 -3.97 16.93 -0.40
CA VAL A 98 -2.92 17.84 0.13
C VAL A 98 -2.61 19.02 -0.79
N SER A 99 -3.08 19.00 -2.03
CA SER A 99 -2.89 20.10 -2.99
C SER A 99 -4.03 21.13 -2.97
N VAL A 100 -5.07 20.90 -2.16
CA VAL A 100 -6.18 21.86 -1.96
C VAL A 100 -5.63 23.15 -1.33
N ALA A 101 -6.09 24.29 -1.84
CA ALA A 101 -5.75 25.60 -1.28
C ALA A 101 -6.18 25.69 0.19
N GLY A 102 -5.30 26.24 1.04
CA GLY A 102 -5.56 26.35 2.47
C GLY A 102 -4.28 26.49 3.29
N THR A 103 -4.44 26.52 4.61
CA THR A 103 -3.30 26.60 5.53
C THR A 103 -2.53 25.27 5.57
N PRO A 104 -1.23 25.27 5.91
CA PRO A 104 -0.46 24.05 6.09
C PRO A 104 -1.10 23.08 7.10
N ARG A 105 -1.68 23.60 8.19
CA ARG A 105 -2.46 22.81 9.17
C ARG A 105 -3.63 22.08 8.51
N ALA A 106 -4.43 22.78 7.70
CA ALA A 106 -5.59 22.19 7.03
C ALA A 106 -5.16 21.10 6.03
N ARG A 107 -4.10 21.35 5.25
CA ARG A 107 -3.52 20.36 4.33
C ARG A 107 -2.97 19.15 5.08
N LEU A 108 -2.33 19.35 6.23
CA LEU A 108 -1.86 18.27 7.11
C LEU A 108 -3.02 17.45 7.67
N LYS A 109 -4.12 18.08 8.11
CA LYS A 109 -5.33 17.37 8.53
C LYS A 109 -5.87 16.48 7.41
N ASN A 110 -5.99 17.03 6.20
CA ASN A 110 -6.44 16.27 5.04
C ASN A 110 -5.50 15.08 4.75
N ALA A 111 -4.19 15.29 4.84
CA ALA A 111 -3.20 14.20 4.69
C ALA A 111 -3.45 13.06 5.70
N LEU A 112 -3.69 13.39 6.98
CA LEU A 112 -3.98 12.39 8.01
C LEU A 112 -5.30 11.66 7.76
N VAL A 113 -6.35 12.36 7.30
CA VAL A 113 -7.62 11.75 6.90
C VAL A 113 -7.42 10.73 5.78
N GLU A 114 -6.67 11.08 4.75
CA GLU A 114 -6.36 10.17 3.63
C GLU A 114 -5.56 8.94 4.08
N ILE A 115 -4.62 9.09 5.03
CA ILE A 115 -3.96 7.93 5.66
C ILE A 115 -4.97 7.04 6.38
N GLY A 116 -5.91 7.63 7.12
CA GLY A 116 -6.96 6.90 7.83
C GLY A 116 -7.85 6.10 6.88
N ARG A 117 -8.31 6.72 5.78
CA ARG A 117 -9.11 6.06 4.74
C ARG A 117 -8.35 4.92 4.09
N PHE A 118 -7.08 5.15 3.74
CA PHE A 118 -6.23 4.11 3.15
C PHE A 118 -6.04 2.93 4.11
N ALA A 119 -5.66 3.20 5.36
CA ALA A 119 -5.48 2.17 6.38
C ALA A 119 -6.75 1.32 6.53
N LEU A 120 -7.93 1.96 6.56
CA LEU A 120 -9.22 1.27 6.66
C LEU A 120 -9.53 0.41 5.43
N GLY A 121 -9.22 0.91 4.24
CA GLY A 121 -9.38 0.17 2.98
C GLY A 121 -8.53 -1.10 2.93
N ILE A 122 -7.35 -1.08 3.55
CA ILE A 122 -6.47 -2.26 3.64
C ILE A 122 -6.56 -3.01 4.97
N ARG A 123 -7.55 -2.75 5.84
CA ARG A 123 -7.62 -3.30 7.21
C ARG A 123 -7.51 -4.82 7.29
N ASN A 124 -7.99 -5.52 6.27
CA ASN A 124 -7.95 -6.98 6.19
C ASN A 124 -6.64 -7.53 5.63
N ALA A 125 -5.76 -6.69 5.07
CA ALA A 125 -4.40 -7.05 4.68
C ALA A 125 -3.35 -6.53 5.67
N ALA A 126 -3.56 -5.33 6.23
CA ALA A 126 -2.58 -4.58 7.01
C ALA A 126 -1.96 -5.35 8.19
N PRO A 127 -2.71 -6.07 9.04
CA PRO A 127 -2.08 -6.76 10.17
C PRO A 127 -1.19 -7.94 9.77
N MET A 128 -1.41 -8.56 8.61
CA MET A 128 -0.49 -9.61 8.12
C MET A 128 0.80 -8.99 7.59
N VAL A 129 0.71 -7.91 6.81
CA VAL A 129 1.88 -7.15 6.35
C VAL A 129 2.70 -6.66 7.55
N PHE A 130 2.01 -6.13 8.57
CA PHE A 130 2.64 -5.69 9.80
C PHE A 130 3.31 -6.84 10.55
N SER A 131 2.61 -7.97 10.71
CA SER A 131 3.17 -9.18 11.35
C SER A 131 4.45 -9.65 10.67
N ASP A 132 4.47 -9.75 9.34
CA ASP A 132 5.66 -10.18 8.59
C ASP A 132 6.84 -9.24 8.84
N ILE A 133 6.60 -7.93 8.83
CA ILE A 133 7.64 -6.93 9.12
C ILE A 133 8.14 -7.05 10.56
N SER A 134 7.24 -7.18 11.53
CA SER A 134 7.58 -7.30 12.95
C SER A 134 8.36 -8.59 13.25
N LEU A 135 8.10 -9.67 12.52
CA LEU A 135 8.83 -10.94 12.62
C LEU A 135 10.16 -10.94 11.85
N GLY A 136 10.56 -9.81 11.26
CA GLY A 136 11.86 -9.65 10.60
C GLY A 136 11.90 -10.17 9.16
N ASN A 137 10.76 -10.34 8.49
CA ASN A 137 10.72 -10.70 7.07
C ASN A 137 11.30 -9.55 6.22
N LYS A 138 12.56 -9.73 5.79
CA LYS A 138 13.31 -8.74 5.01
C LYS A 138 12.67 -8.42 3.66
N GLU A 139 12.01 -9.39 3.03
CA GLU A 139 11.34 -9.16 1.75
C GLU A 139 10.09 -8.31 1.91
N ALA A 140 9.28 -8.60 2.93
CA ALA A 140 8.10 -7.79 3.26
C ALA A 140 8.51 -6.36 3.63
N PHE A 141 9.57 -6.20 4.42
CA PHE A 141 10.12 -4.89 4.75
C PHE A 141 10.64 -4.14 3.52
N ALA A 142 11.41 -4.80 2.64
CA ALA A 142 11.91 -4.20 1.41
C ALA A 142 10.77 -3.78 0.48
N PHE A 143 9.72 -4.59 0.38
CA PHE A 143 8.52 -4.28 -0.37
C PHE A 143 7.82 -3.02 0.17
N VAL A 144 7.55 -2.95 1.48
CA VAL A 144 6.92 -1.77 2.08
C VAL A 144 7.80 -0.53 1.94
N LYS A 145 9.10 -0.64 2.25
CA LYS A 145 10.05 0.46 2.10
C LYS A 145 10.10 1.02 0.67
N GLY A 146 10.11 0.13 -0.32
CA GLY A 146 10.23 0.49 -1.74
C GLY A 146 8.94 0.98 -2.40
N ASN A 147 7.77 0.69 -1.82
CA ASN A 147 6.48 0.95 -2.48
C ASN A 147 5.51 1.81 -1.66
N PHE A 148 5.66 1.95 -0.34
CA PHE A 148 4.64 2.53 0.54
C PHE A 148 5.13 3.73 1.37
N THR A 149 6.18 4.44 0.93
CA THR A 149 6.83 5.47 1.76
C THR A 149 6.69 6.90 1.23
N GLU A 150 6.14 7.07 0.02
CA GLU A 150 6.06 8.38 -0.63
C GLU A 150 5.21 9.40 0.16
N HIS A 151 4.05 9.00 0.68
CA HIS A 151 3.16 9.87 1.46
C HIS A 151 3.83 10.45 2.71
N ILE A 152 4.77 9.72 3.33
CA ILE A 152 5.52 10.20 4.50
C ILE A 152 6.33 11.44 4.17
N LYS A 153 6.85 11.58 2.94
CA LYS A 153 7.61 12.78 2.55
C LYS A 153 6.74 14.04 2.58
N TYR A 154 5.53 13.95 2.03
CA TYR A 154 4.55 15.04 2.05
C TYR A 154 4.11 15.41 3.47
N ILE A 155 3.92 14.41 4.34
CA ILE A 155 3.58 14.64 5.75
C ILE A 155 4.73 15.36 6.46
N VAL A 156 5.97 14.93 6.25
CA VAL A 156 7.16 15.56 6.83
C VAL A 156 7.31 17.01 6.37
N GLU A 157 7.04 17.29 5.09
CA GLU A 157 7.04 18.66 4.54
C GLU A 157 5.98 19.54 5.23
N LEU A 158 4.73 19.08 5.27
CA LEU A 158 3.63 19.79 5.93
C LEU A 158 3.85 19.97 7.44
N LEU A 159 4.39 18.95 8.11
CA LEU A 159 4.80 19.06 9.52
C LEU A 159 5.93 20.08 9.69
N GLY A 160 6.86 20.17 8.74
CA GLY A 160 7.90 21.20 8.72
C GLY A 160 7.34 22.62 8.67
N GLU A 161 6.31 22.84 7.85
CA GLU A 161 5.60 24.12 7.76
C GLU A 161 4.81 24.44 9.04
N CYS A 162 4.21 23.44 9.68
CA CYS A 162 3.40 23.63 10.88
C CYS A 162 4.25 23.73 12.16
N ARG A 163 5.39 23.04 12.23
CA ARG A 163 6.19 22.86 13.45
C ARG A 163 6.50 24.15 14.21
N PRO A 164 6.88 25.28 13.56
CA PRO A 164 7.19 26.52 14.29
C PRO A 164 6.02 27.04 15.15
N ALA A 165 4.77 26.78 14.73
CA ALA A 165 3.57 27.19 15.44
C ALA A 165 3.05 26.14 16.44
N SER A 166 3.65 24.95 16.47
CA SER A 166 3.25 23.86 17.36
C SER A 166 3.82 24.03 18.78
N ALA A 167 3.16 23.46 19.79
CA ALA A 167 3.66 23.41 21.16
C ALA A 167 4.95 22.56 21.30
N VAL A 168 5.26 21.75 20.30
CA VAL A 168 6.45 20.88 20.24
C VAL A 168 7.46 21.35 19.19
N SER A 169 7.58 22.67 19.00
CA SER A 169 8.45 23.28 17.98
C SER A 169 9.94 22.88 18.09
N GLY A 170 10.41 22.54 19.31
CA GLY A 170 11.76 22.02 19.57
C GLY A 170 11.98 20.55 19.17
N SER A 171 10.92 19.81 18.86
CA SER A 171 10.99 18.39 18.51
C SER A 171 11.38 18.15 17.04
N SER A 172 11.96 16.99 16.77
CA SER A 172 12.35 16.58 15.42
C SER A 172 11.12 16.19 14.57
N LEU A 173 11.21 16.30 13.24
CA LEU A 173 10.11 15.86 12.36
C LEU A 173 9.75 14.37 12.54
N PRO A 174 10.72 13.44 12.72
CA PRO A 174 10.40 12.05 13.08
C PRO A 174 9.58 11.91 14.36
N PHE A 175 9.84 12.74 15.39
CA PHE A 175 9.03 12.76 16.60
C PHE A 175 7.58 13.17 16.28
N LEU A 176 7.39 14.23 15.50
CA LEU A 176 6.05 14.67 15.12
C LEU A 176 5.32 13.61 14.28
N VAL A 177 5.99 12.95 13.33
CA VAL A 177 5.41 11.84 12.56
C VAL A 177 4.96 10.71 13.49
N ALA A 178 5.80 10.34 14.47
CA ALA A 178 5.47 9.33 15.47
C ALA A 178 4.32 9.75 16.40
N ALA A 179 4.09 11.04 16.59
CA ALA A 179 2.98 11.56 17.39
C ALA A 179 1.64 11.55 16.62
N VAL A 180 1.64 11.83 15.32
CA VAL A 180 0.39 12.04 14.56
C VAL A 180 -0.05 10.85 13.71
N VAL A 181 0.88 10.13 13.07
CA VAL A 181 0.52 9.07 12.11
C VAL A 181 -0.04 7.81 12.79
N PRO A 182 0.52 7.32 13.92
CA PRO A 182 -0.04 6.14 14.60
C PRO A 182 -1.49 6.31 15.03
N VAL A 183 -1.94 7.53 15.34
CA VAL A 183 -3.34 7.84 15.66
C VAL A 183 -4.28 7.40 14.53
N MET A 184 -3.82 7.44 13.28
CA MET A 184 -4.60 7.04 12.10
C MET A 184 -4.53 5.55 11.83
N ILE A 185 -3.35 4.93 11.99
CA ILE A 185 -3.08 3.54 11.57
C ILE A 185 -3.37 2.52 12.69
N PHE A 186 -2.94 2.80 13.92
CA PHE A 186 -2.96 1.82 15.01
C PHE A 186 -4.37 1.33 15.37
N PRO A 187 -5.41 2.18 15.45
CA PRO A 187 -6.76 1.69 15.72
C PRO A 187 -7.27 0.72 14.65
N VAL A 188 -6.94 0.98 13.37
CA VAL A 188 -7.33 0.09 12.26
C VAL A 188 -6.60 -1.24 12.33
N LEU A 189 -5.30 -1.20 12.62
CA LEU A 189 -4.48 -2.40 12.80
C LEU A 189 -5.04 -3.27 13.93
N MET A 190 -5.25 -2.68 15.10
CA MET A 190 -5.77 -3.39 16.27
C MET A 190 -7.21 -3.87 16.07
N GLY A 191 -8.06 -3.07 15.43
CA GLY A 191 -9.42 -3.49 15.07
C GLY A 191 -9.42 -4.74 14.18
N GLY A 192 -8.55 -4.80 13.18
CA GLY A 192 -8.38 -5.99 12.34
C GLY A 192 -7.82 -7.20 13.08
N VAL A 193 -6.92 -6.99 14.05
CA VAL A 193 -6.43 -8.07 14.94
C VAL A 193 -7.56 -8.61 15.81
N MET A 194 -8.35 -7.74 16.43
CA MET A 194 -9.48 -8.11 17.30
C MET A 194 -10.54 -8.91 16.55
N GLU A 195 -10.95 -8.43 15.36
CA GLU A 195 -11.94 -9.10 14.51
C GLU A 195 -11.52 -10.53 14.15
N ARG A 196 -10.26 -10.73 13.77
CA ARG A 196 -9.72 -12.06 13.44
C ARG A 196 -9.64 -13.01 14.62
N ASN A 197 -9.51 -12.49 15.83
CA ASN A 197 -9.49 -13.28 17.05
C ASN A 197 -10.89 -13.44 17.68
N GLY A 198 -11.95 -13.05 16.96
CA GLY A 198 -13.33 -13.25 17.40
C GLY A 198 -13.74 -12.38 18.60
N VAL A 199 -13.05 -11.26 18.84
CA VAL A 199 -13.41 -10.31 19.90
C VAL A 199 -14.73 -9.64 19.52
N LYS A 200 -15.72 -9.69 20.41
CA LYS A 200 -17.05 -9.09 20.21
C LYS A 200 -17.30 -7.87 21.08
N GLU A 201 -16.55 -7.71 22.16
CA GLU A 201 -16.72 -6.64 23.13
C GLU A 201 -15.34 -6.18 23.61
N LEU A 202 -15.20 -4.87 23.84
CA LEU A 202 -13.99 -4.25 24.36
C LEU A 202 -14.40 -3.15 25.34
N LEU A 203 -13.83 -3.17 26.56
CA LEU A 203 -14.11 -2.17 27.60
C LEU A 203 -15.61 -1.98 27.90
N GLY A 204 -16.42 -3.04 27.83
CA GLY A 204 -17.86 -2.95 28.08
C GLY A 204 -18.71 -2.50 26.88
N LEU A 205 -18.10 -2.30 25.71
CA LEU A 205 -18.77 -1.83 24.49
C LEU A 205 -18.70 -2.87 23.38
N PRO A 206 -19.81 -3.12 22.63
CA PRO A 206 -19.78 -3.95 21.43
C PRO A 206 -18.75 -3.44 20.42
N LEU A 207 -17.93 -4.34 19.89
CA LEU A 207 -16.86 -3.97 18.96
C LEU A 207 -17.42 -3.31 17.70
N GLU A 208 -18.60 -3.71 17.25
CA GLU A 208 -19.32 -3.11 16.12
C GLU A 208 -19.57 -1.61 16.36
N LYS A 209 -20.02 -1.22 17.55
CA LYS A 209 -20.26 0.20 17.89
C LYS A 209 -18.96 0.99 17.93
N ILE A 210 -17.90 0.42 18.51
CA ILE A 210 -16.57 1.05 18.54
C ILE A 210 -16.07 1.28 17.11
N ARG A 211 -16.29 0.31 16.22
CA ARG A 211 -15.90 0.42 14.80
C ARG A 211 -16.70 1.49 14.07
N GLU A 212 -18.02 1.51 14.26
CA GLU A 212 -18.89 2.54 13.68
C GLU A 212 -18.43 3.94 14.08
N GLU A 213 -18.02 4.14 15.34
CA GLU A 213 -17.48 5.40 15.81
C GLU A 213 -16.10 5.69 15.19
N ILE A 214 -15.09 4.84 15.43
CA ILE A 214 -13.68 5.10 15.11
C ILE A 214 -13.41 5.12 13.59
N PHE A 215 -14.14 4.31 12.82
CA PHE A 215 -13.90 4.08 11.39
C PHE A 215 -14.93 4.77 10.48
N SER A 216 -15.91 5.49 11.04
CA SER A 216 -16.73 6.41 10.23
C SER A 216 -15.88 7.54 9.64
N GLU A 217 -16.38 8.18 8.59
CA GLU A 217 -15.75 9.38 8.02
C GLU A 217 -15.57 10.48 9.07
N ALA A 218 -16.57 10.68 9.94
CA ALA A 218 -16.49 11.62 11.05
C ALA A 218 -15.42 11.22 12.08
N GLY A 219 -15.36 9.94 12.45
CA GLY A 219 -14.36 9.43 13.39
C GLY A 219 -12.93 9.52 12.86
N ILE A 220 -12.72 9.27 11.56
CA ILE A 220 -11.42 9.47 10.89
C ILE A 220 -11.03 10.95 10.94
N ALA A 221 -11.96 11.85 10.60
CA ALA A 221 -11.71 13.30 10.62
C ALA A 221 -11.41 13.83 12.03
N GLU A 222 -12.14 13.36 13.05
CA GLU A 222 -11.93 13.76 14.45
C GLU A 222 -10.61 13.21 14.99
N ARG A 223 -10.24 11.97 14.67
CA ARG A 223 -8.91 11.44 15.04
C ARG A 223 -7.76 12.23 14.41
N ALA A 224 -7.91 12.66 13.16
CA ALA A 224 -6.94 13.56 12.53
C ALA A 224 -6.85 14.90 13.28
N GLU A 225 -7.99 15.48 13.70
CA GLU A 225 -7.99 16.71 14.51
C GLU A 225 -7.36 16.50 15.89
N ILE A 226 -7.65 15.38 16.57
CA ILE A 226 -7.05 15.00 17.86
C ILE A 226 -5.53 14.90 17.72
N ALA A 227 -5.03 14.27 16.66
CA ALA A 227 -3.59 14.16 16.41
C ALA A 227 -2.92 15.54 16.28
N LEU A 228 -3.56 16.49 15.58
CA LEU A 228 -3.03 17.84 15.44
C LEU A 228 -3.10 18.65 16.73
N ARG A 229 -4.22 18.60 17.46
CA ARG A 229 -4.34 19.23 18.78
C ARG A 229 -3.34 18.67 19.78
N GLY A 230 -3.03 17.37 19.69
CA GLY A 230 -2.07 16.69 20.55
C GLY A 230 -0.63 17.24 20.42
N ILE A 231 -0.26 17.79 19.27
CA ILE A 231 1.03 18.48 19.08
C ILE A 231 0.91 20.02 19.28
N GLY A 232 -0.23 20.49 19.75
CA GLY A 232 -0.50 21.90 20.02
C GLY A 232 -0.61 22.76 18.77
N LEU A 233 -1.05 22.18 17.65
CA LEU A 233 -1.46 22.95 16.48
C LEU A 233 -2.95 23.30 16.57
#